data_AF-A0A3D3JNB7-F1
#
_entry.id   AF-A0A3D3JNB7-F1
#
_cell.length_a   1.000
_cell.length_b   1.000
_cell.length_c   1.000
_cell.angle_alpha   90.00
_cell.angle_beta   90.00
_cell.angle_gamma   90.00
#
_symmetry.space_group_name_H-M   'P 1'
#
loop_
_entity.id
_entity.type
_entity.pdbx_description
1 polymer ?
#
loop_
_entity_poly.entity_id
_entity_poly.type
_entity_poly.pdbx_seq_one_letter_code
_entity_poly.pdbx_strand_id
1 'polypeptide(L)' 'MKKSFLKEFESPPNQYRGMPLWLWNGKLDPDELRRQMRLLRDMGMGGIQQFTGNGLDTVYLSDDWMACIEA' A
#
# COMPACT_ATOMS: atom_id res chain seq x y z
N MET A 1 -19.88 0.14 28.51
CA MET A 1 -18.64 -0.19 27.77
C MET A 1 -17.43 0.30 28.54
N LYS A 2 -16.33 -0.47 28.59
CA LYS A 2 -15.08 -0.02 29.21
C LYS A 2 -14.56 1.21 28.44
N LYS A 3 -14.15 2.28 29.16
CA LYS A 3 -13.65 3.53 28.55
C LYS A 3 -12.48 3.32 27.57
N SER A 4 -11.69 2.25 27.74
CA SER A 4 -10.60 1.89 26.84
C SER A 4 -11.07 1.51 25.43
N PHE A 5 -12.16 0.75 25.34
CA PHE A 5 -12.71 0.30 24.06
C PHE A 5 -13.21 1.48 23.21
N LEU A 6 -13.84 2.48 23.82
CA LEU A 6 -14.31 3.66 23.09
C LEU A 6 -13.16 4.46 22.46
N LYS A 7 -12.00 4.53 23.12
CA LYS A 7 -10.80 5.18 22.57
C LYS A 7 -10.20 4.41 21.40
N GLU A 8 -10.13 3.08 21.51
CA GLU A 8 -9.67 2.22 20.42
C GLU A 8 -10.65 2.24 19.24
N PHE A 9 -11.94 2.38 19.50
CA PHE A 9 -12.95 2.50 18.45
C PHE A 9 -12.85 3.84 17.71
N GLU A 10 -12.60 4.94 18.42
CA GLU A 10 -12.38 6.27 17.84
C GLU A 10 -11.09 6.33 17.00
N SER A 11 -10.04 5.64 17.43
CA SER A 11 -8.76 5.56 16.71
C SER A 11 -8.24 4.10 16.68
N PRO A 12 -8.70 3.28 15.72
CA PRO A 12 -8.37 1.86 15.68
C PRO A 12 -6.86 1.62 15.46
N PRO A 13 -6.26 0.64 16.18
CA PRO A 13 -4.90 0.20 15.92
C PRO A 13 -4.79 -0.42 14.51
N ASN A 14 -3.55 -0.53 14.04
CA ASN A 14 -3.26 -0.87 12.63
C ASN A 14 -3.92 -2.17 12.14
N GLN A 15 -4.00 -3.18 12.99
CA GLN A 15 -4.59 -4.49 12.70
C GLN A 15 -6.08 -4.47 12.31
N TYR A 16 -6.78 -3.36 12.56
CA TYR A 16 -8.20 -3.18 12.18
C TYR A 16 -8.39 -2.18 11.03
N ARG A 17 -7.31 -1.64 10.45
CA ARG A 17 -7.38 -0.71 9.32
C ARG A 17 -7.46 -1.49 8.01
N GLY A 18 -7.99 -0.82 6.98
CA GLY A 18 -8.12 -1.41 5.64
C GLY A 18 -6.77 -1.78 5.02
N MET A 19 -6.76 -2.85 4.23
CA MET A 19 -5.62 -3.31 3.44
C MET A 19 -6.07 -3.48 1.98
N PRO A 20 -6.10 -2.40 1.17
CA PRO A 20 -6.55 -2.47 -0.20
C PRO A 20 -5.60 -3.31 -1.08
N LEU A 21 -6.18 -3.89 -2.14
CA LEU A 21 -5.40 -4.44 -3.25
C LEU A 21 -4.76 -3.28 -4.03
N TRP A 22 -3.44 -3.30 -4.13
CA TRP A 22 -2.68 -2.34 -4.91
C TRP A 22 -2.10 -3.02 -6.15
N LEU A 23 -2.81 -2.84 -7.27
CA LEU A 23 -2.46 -3.42 -8.55
C LEU A 23 -1.34 -2.62 -9.20
N TRP A 24 -0.22 -3.29 -9.48
CA TRP A 24 0.86 -2.77 -10.31
C TRP A 24 0.60 -3.13 -11.76
N ASN A 25 0.34 -2.10 -12.55
CA ASN A 25 0.08 -2.15 -13.98
C ASN A 25 0.72 -0.94 -14.66
N GLY A 26 0.94 -1.05 -15.96
CA GLY A 26 1.67 -0.08 -16.77
C GLY A 26 3.15 -0.04 -16.43
N LYS A 27 3.78 1.08 -16.76
CA LYS A 27 5.16 1.37 -16.38
C LYS A 27 5.23 1.84 -14.93
N LEU A 28 6.07 1.17 -14.15
CA LEU A 28 6.31 1.50 -12.75
C LEU A 28 7.37 2.58 -12.61
N ASP A 29 7.24 3.39 -11.57
CA ASP A 29 8.18 4.44 -11.17
C ASP A 29 8.29 4.46 -9.63
N PRO A 30 9.47 4.21 -9.04
CA PRO A 30 9.66 4.19 -7.59
C PRO A 30 9.16 5.44 -6.86
N ASP A 31 9.27 6.63 -7.46
CA ASP A 31 8.84 7.86 -6.80
C ASP A 31 7.32 7.99 -6.76
N GLU A 32 6.65 7.51 -7.81
CA GLU A 32 5.19 7.41 -7.85
C GLU A 32 4.68 6.36 -6.86
N LEU A 33 5.35 5.20 -6.77
CA LEU A 33 5.00 4.16 -5.80
C LEU A 33 5.06 4.69 -4.36
N ARG A 34 6.14 5.40 -4.01
CA ARG A 34 6.27 6.07 -2.70
C ARG A 34 5.21 7.13 -2.47
N ARG A 35 4.85 7.89 -3.50
CA ARG A 35 3.78 8.90 -3.42
C ARG A 35 2.43 8.24 -3.12
N GLN A 36 2.11 7.15 -3.81
CA GLN A 36 0.88 6.38 -3.58
C GLN A 36 0.86 5.76 -2.17
N MET A 37 1.97 5.19 -1.70
CA MET A 37 2.07 4.66 -0.33
C MET A 37 1.83 5.73 0.74
N ARG A 38 2.38 6.94 0.55
CA ARG A 38 2.10 8.08 1.45
C ARG A 38 0.63 8.47 1.44
N LEU A 39 -0.01 8.52 0.27
CA LEU A 39 -1.44 8.79 0.17
C LEU A 39 -2.30 7.73 0.88
N LEU A 40 -1.99 6.44 0.69
CA LEU A 40 -2.70 5.36 1.36
C LEU A 40 -2.57 5.44 2.89
N ARG A 41 -1.37 5.78 3.38
CA ARG A 41 -1.14 6.05 4.81
C ARG A 41 -1.96 7.24 5.30
N ASP A 42 -1.97 8.35 4.56
CA ASP A 42 -2.69 9.57 4.93
C ASP A 42 -4.22 9.35 4.91
N MET A 43 -4.71 8.44 4.06
CA MET A 43 -6.10 7.94 4.06
C MET A 43 -6.41 6.98 5.22
N GLY A 44 -5.41 6.60 6.02
CA GLY A 44 -5.58 5.71 7.17
C GLY A 44 -5.55 4.21 6.85
N MET A 45 -5.02 3.80 5.70
CA MET A 45 -4.83 2.38 5.39
C MET A 45 -3.74 1.77 6.29
N GLY A 46 -3.96 0.53 6.73
CA GLY A 46 -3.03 -0.17 7.64
C GLY A 46 -1.99 -1.03 6.95
N GLY A 47 -2.15 -1.22 5.65
CA GLY A 47 -1.23 -1.98 4.81
C GLY A 47 -1.72 -1.98 3.38
N ILE A 48 -1.09 -2.81 2.56
CA ILE A 48 -1.45 -3.04 1.16
C ILE A 48 -1.28 -4.52 0.85
N GLN A 49 -2.10 -5.04 -0.04
CA GLN A 49 -1.80 -6.27 -0.76
C GLN A 49 -1.28 -5.88 -2.14
N GLN A 50 0.04 -5.86 -2.30
CA GLN A 50 0.65 -5.63 -3.61
C GLN A 50 0.31 -6.82 -4.52
N PHE A 51 -0.09 -6.51 -5.76
CA PHE A 51 -0.37 -7.52 -6.77
C PHE A 51 0.11 -7.00 -8.12
N THR A 52 0.87 -7.81 -8.84
CA THR A 52 1.29 -7.53 -10.21
C THR A 52 0.49 -8.42 -11.14
N GLY A 53 -0.06 -7.85 -12.23
CA GLY A 53 -0.95 -8.58 -13.12
C GLY A 53 -0.79 -8.19 -14.58
N ASN A 54 -1.84 -8.50 -15.36
CA ASN A 54 -1.90 -8.17 -16.78
C ASN A 54 -1.72 -6.66 -17.01
N GLY A 55 -0.92 -6.32 -18.02
CA GLY A 55 -0.67 -4.94 -18.42
C GLY A 55 0.51 -4.29 -17.72
N LEU A 56 1.40 -5.04 -17.06
CA LEU A 56 2.69 -4.51 -16.59
C LEU A 56 3.62 -4.22 -17.78
N ASP A 57 4.11 -2.98 -17.87
CA ASP A 57 5.08 -2.57 -18.90
C ASP A 57 6.52 -2.66 -18.40
N THR A 58 6.75 -2.54 -17.09
CA THR A 58 8.09 -2.76 -16.49
C THR A 58 8.46 -4.24 -16.58
N VAL A 59 9.64 -4.56 -17.09
CA VAL A 59 10.09 -5.95 -17.25
C VAL A 59 10.11 -6.66 -15.90
N TYR A 60 9.38 -7.76 -15.79
CA TYR A 60 9.28 -8.52 -14.54
C TYR A 60 10.65 -9.04 -14.09
N LEU A 61 10.97 -8.88 -12.80
CA LEU A 61 12.26 -9.22 -12.18
C LEU A 61 13.50 -8.53 -12.78
N SER A 62 13.33 -7.45 -13.56
CA SER A 62 14.46 -6.62 -13.96
C SER A 62 14.97 -5.75 -12.81
N ASP A 63 16.12 -5.12 -13.01
CA ASP A 63 16.65 -4.13 -12.06
C ASP A 63 15.66 -2.98 -11.80
N ASP A 64 14.96 -2.52 -12.85
CA ASP A 64 13.91 -1.50 -12.72
C ASP A 64 12.73 -1.98 -11.85
N TRP A 65 12.36 -3.26 -11.97
CA TRP A 65 11.33 -3.86 -11.12
C TRP A 65 11.80 -4.00 -9.68
N MET A 66 13.05 -4.43 -9.46
CA MET A 66 13.64 -4.53 -8.12
C MET A 66 13.72 -3.15 -7.45
N ALA A 67 14.07 -2.11 -8.19
CA ALA A 67 14.04 -0.72 -7.69
C ALA A 67 12.64 -0.27 -7.28
N CYS A 68 11.59 -0.79 -7.94
CA CYS A 68 10.20 -0.57 -7.55
C CYS A 68 9.81 -1.34 -6.28
N ILE A 69 10.33 -2.55 -6.09
CA ILE A 69 10.13 -3.33 -4.85
C ILE A 69 10.79 -2.66 -3.64
N GLU A 70 11.95 -2.04 -3.82
CA GLU A 70 12.66 -1.30 -2.78
C GLU A 70 12.07 0.08 -2.47
N ALA A 71 11.04 0.50 -3.21
CA ALA A 71 10.44 1.82 -3.12
C ALA A 71 9.68 2.04 -1.80
#